data_AF-A0A3B9R4B6-F1
#
_entry.id   AF-A0A3B9R4B6-F1
#
_cell.length_a   1.000
_cell.length_b   1.000
_cell.length_c   1.000
_cell.angle_alpha   90.00
_cell.angle_beta   90.00
_cell.angle_gamma   90.00
#
_symmetry.space_group_name_H-M   'P 1'
#
loop_
_entity.id
_entity.type
_entity.pdbx_description
1 polymer ?
#
loop_
_entity_poly.entity_id
_entity_poly.type
_entity_poly.pdbx_seq_one_letter_code
_entity_poly.pdbx_strand_id
1 'polypeptide(L)'
;MGSKKLVLKKRKMANPSIGYQKRFTFDIDMHSNGINGVCIEWCEKNCLHKWGWWFEATDEPHPTNHWEHQRAYMSFEDEKEAMRFWLAIGIQNMGND
;
A
#
# COMPACT_ATOMS: atom_id res chain seq x y z
N MET A 1 -23.73 -1.58 -41.12
CA MET A 1 -24.12 -1.52 -39.69
C MET A 1 -23.10 -2.33 -38.88
N GLY A 2 -22.17 -1.67 -38.19
CA GLY A 2 -21.14 -2.35 -37.38
C GLY A 2 -21.59 -2.45 -35.93
N SER A 3 -21.84 -3.66 -35.45
CA SER A 3 -22.22 -3.89 -34.04
C SER A 3 -21.03 -3.62 -33.13
N LYS A 4 -21.15 -2.64 -32.23
CA LYS A 4 -20.15 -2.39 -31.19
C LYS A 4 -20.15 -3.55 -30.19
N LYS A 5 -19.03 -4.26 -30.08
CA LYS A 5 -18.84 -5.35 -29.11
C LYS A 5 -18.68 -4.74 -27.72
N LEU A 6 -19.58 -5.06 -26.81
CA LEU A 6 -19.47 -4.69 -25.40
C LEU A 6 -18.29 -5.45 -24.78
N VAL A 7 -17.28 -4.72 -24.34
CA VAL A 7 -16.14 -5.28 -23.59
C VAL A 7 -16.36 -5.01 -22.10
N LEU A 8 -16.79 -6.03 -21.37
CA LEU A 8 -16.91 -5.98 -19.92
C LEU A 8 -15.55 -6.27 -19.28
N LYS A 9 -14.91 -5.26 -18.68
CA LYS A 9 -13.76 -5.48 -17.79
C LYS A 9 -14.28 -5.89 -16.42
N LYS A 10 -13.99 -7.12 -15.97
CA LYS A 10 -14.15 -7.51 -14.56
C LYS A 10 -13.23 -6.60 -13.73
N ARG A 11 -13.81 -5.75 -12.87
CA ARG A 11 -13.06 -5.08 -11.82
C ARG A 11 -12.90 -6.05 -10.65
N LYS A 12 -11.69 -6.17 -10.09
CA LYS A 12 -11.50 -6.79 -8.78
C LYS A 12 -12.39 -5.99 -7.80
N MET A 13 -13.32 -6.64 -7.12
CA MET A 13 -14.08 -5.97 -6.06
C MET A 13 -13.11 -5.52 -4.98
N ALA A 14 -13.33 -4.33 -4.42
CA ALA A 14 -12.60 -3.87 -3.25
C ALA A 14 -12.77 -4.92 -2.14
N ASN A 15 -11.68 -5.59 -1.77
CA ASN A 15 -11.69 -6.54 -0.69
C ASN A 15 -11.49 -5.74 0.62
N PRO A 16 -12.51 -5.60 1.48
CA PRO A 16 -12.44 -4.77 2.68
C PRO A 16 -11.46 -5.31 3.73
N SER A 17 -10.87 -6.49 3.52
CA SER A 17 -9.86 -7.09 4.39
C SER A 17 -8.40 -6.77 4.01
N ILE A 18 -8.16 -6.01 2.94
CA ILE A 18 -6.82 -5.62 2.48
C ILE A 18 -6.78 -4.13 2.10
N GLY A 19 -5.57 -3.59 1.94
CA GLY A 19 -5.35 -2.22 1.47
C GLY A 19 -5.37 -1.15 2.58
N TYR A 20 -6.09 -0.04 2.35
CA TYR A 20 -6.05 1.15 3.20
C TYR A 20 -6.42 0.87 4.67
N GLN A 21 -5.60 1.41 5.58
CA GLN A 21 -5.70 1.27 7.03
C GLN A 21 -5.76 -0.18 7.52
N LYS A 22 -5.15 -1.11 6.77
CA LYS A 22 -4.99 -2.49 7.22
C LYS A 22 -3.58 -2.72 7.73
N ARG A 23 -3.52 -3.29 8.92
CA ARG A 23 -2.30 -3.63 9.66
C ARG A 23 -2.27 -5.14 9.87
N PHE A 24 -1.09 -5.72 9.72
CA PHE A 24 -0.80 -7.14 9.82
C PHE A 24 0.49 -7.35 10.62
N THR A 25 1.07 -8.54 10.54
CA THR A 25 2.21 -8.95 11.38
C THR A 25 3.52 -8.27 10.97
N PHE A 26 3.74 -8.04 9.66
CA PHE A 26 5.02 -7.58 9.13
C PHE A 26 4.88 -6.21 8.49
N ASP A 27 5.31 -5.18 9.21
CA ASP A 27 5.33 -3.80 8.74
C ASP A 27 6.69 -3.43 8.16
N ILE A 28 6.67 -2.68 7.05
CA ILE A 28 7.83 -2.08 6.41
C ILE A 28 7.63 -0.57 6.49
N ASP A 29 8.55 0.09 7.19
CA ASP A 29 8.63 1.56 7.20
C ASP A 29 9.01 2.05 5.81
N MET A 30 8.16 2.89 5.23
CA MET A 30 8.40 3.45 3.90
C MET A 30 9.18 4.76 3.95
N HIS A 31 9.62 5.21 5.14
CA HIS A 31 10.41 6.44 5.35
C HIS A 31 9.80 7.64 4.62
N SER A 32 8.47 7.74 4.71
CA SER A 32 7.66 8.66 3.92
C SER A 32 6.34 8.92 4.64
N ASN A 33 5.71 10.05 4.33
CA ASN A 33 4.35 10.38 4.77
C ASN A 33 3.25 9.85 3.83
N GLY A 34 3.65 9.12 2.78
CA GLY A 34 2.79 8.60 1.74
C GLY A 34 3.26 7.25 1.21
N ILE A 35 2.31 6.46 0.72
CA ILE A 35 2.59 5.25 -0.06
C ILE A 35 2.47 5.58 -1.54
N ASN A 36 3.55 5.34 -2.30
CA ASN A 36 3.49 5.48 -3.75
C ASN A 36 2.49 4.47 -4.33
N GLY A 37 1.61 4.93 -5.23
CA GLY A 37 0.61 4.08 -5.88
C GLY A 37 1.21 2.85 -6.58
N VAL A 38 2.47 2.93 -7.04
CA VAL A 38 3.19 1.81 -7.64
C VAL A 38 3.39 0.65 -6.65
N CYS A 39 3.63 0.95 -5.36
CA CYS A 39 3.72 -0.07 -4.31
C CYS A 39 2.38 -0.80 -4.13
N ILE A 40 1.27 -0.05 -4.15
CA ILE A 40 -0.09 -0.59 -4.05
C ILE A 40 -0.39 -1.50 -5.24
N GLU A 41 -0.13 -1.01 -6.47
CA GLU A 41 -0.31 -1.79 -7.68
C GLU A 41 0.55 -3.06 -7.72
N TRP A 42 1.76 -3.01 -7.17
CA TRP A 42 2.63 -4.18 -7.08
C TRP A 42 1.98 -5.24 -6.19
N CYS A 43 1.46 -4.87 -5.03
CA CYS A 43 0.79 -5.82 -4.14
C CYS A 43 -0.51 -6.37 -4.74
N GLU A 44 -1.29 -5.56 -5.46
CA GLU A 44 -2.49 -6.04 -6.18
C GLU A 44 -2.21 -7.16 -7.19
N LYS A 45 -1.00 -7.15 -7.77
CA LYS A 45 -0.54 -8.09 -8.81
C LYS A 45 0.21 -9.29 -8.24
N ASN A 46 0.98 -9.11 -7.16
CA ASN A 46 1.97 -10.10 -6.70
C ASN A 46 1.65 -10.74 -5.34
N CYS A 47 0.85 -10.09 -4.48
CA CYS A 47 0.51 -10.66 -3.18
C CYS A 47 -0.61 -11.68 -3.31
N LEU A 48 -0.39 -12.85 -2.70
CA LEU A 48 -1.37 -13.92 -2.57
C LEU A 48 -2.03 -13.89 -1.19
N HIS A 49 -1.32 -13.37 -0.18
CA HIS A 49 -1.80 -13.21 1.20
C HIS A 49 -2.33 -11.80 1.44
N LYS A 50 -2.83 -11.54 2.65
CA LYS A 50 -3.32 -10.21 2.99
C LYS A 50 -2.17 -9.23 3.08
N TRP A 51 -2.43 -8.04 2.57
CA TRP A 51 -1.52 -6.91 2.62
C TRP A 51 -2.33 -5.63 2.80
N GLY A 52 -1.67 -4.58 3.22
CA GLY A 52 -2.28 -3.28 3.45
C GLY A 52 -1.25 -2.19 3.55
N TRP A 53 -1.74 -0.99 3.82
CA TRP A 53 -0.91 0.11 4.23
C TRP A 53 -1.63 0.97 5.24
N TRP A 54 -0.85 1.60 6.10
CA TRP A 54 -1.38 2.41 7.19
C TRP A 54 -0.44 3.56 7.52
N PHE A 55 -0.97 4.51 8.29
CA PHE A 55 -0.24 5.70 8.72
C PHE A 55 -0.19 5.73 10.23
N GLU A 56 1.00 5.93 10.77
CA GLU A 56 1.23 6.27 12.16
C GLU A 56 1.24 7.80 12.28
N ALA A 57 0.41 8.33 13.19
CA ALA A 57 0.53 9.73 13.57
C ALA A 57 1.71 9.86 14.53
N THR A 58 2.55 10.88 14.35
CA THR A 58 3.53 11.24 15.36
C THR A 58 2.84 11.90 16.54
N ASP A 59 3.34 11.64 17.75
CA ASP A 59 2.78 12.14 19.02
C ASP A 59 2.95 13.67 19.21
N GLU A 60 3.39 14.40 18.20
CA GLU A 60 3.59 15.85 18.29
C GLU A 60 2.25 16.58 18.12
N PRO A 61 1.80 17.37 19.13
CA PRO A 61 0.58 18.15 19.02
C PRO A 61 0.79 19.32 18.06
N HIS A 62 0.47 19.09 16.79
CA HIS A 62 0.53 20.10 15.75
C HIS A 62 -0.82 20.85 15.64
N PRO A 63 -0.84 22.19 15.71
CA PRO A 63 -2.06 23.00 15.71
C PRO A 63 -2.80 23.01 14.35
N THR A 64 -2.17 22.45 13.32
CA THR A 64 -2.69 22.29 11.96
C THR A 64 -2.50 20.83 11.57
N ASN A 65 -3.48 20.21 10.90
CA ASN A 65 -3.41 18.81 10.48
C ASN A 65 -2.23 18.60 9.49
N HIS A 66 -1.02 18.39 10.00
CA HIS A 66 0.16 18.16 9.18
C HIS A 66 0.29 16.65 8.93
N TRP A 67 -0.31 16.21 7.83
CA TRP A 67 -0.06 14.87 7.27
C TRP A 67 1.43 14.65 6.98
N GLU A 68 2.21 15.74 6.90
CA GLU A 68 3.65 15.77 6.67
C GLU A 68 4.48 15.01 7.72
N HIS A 69 3.98 14.90 8.95
CA HIS A 69 4.68 14.20 10.03
C HIS A 69 4.24 12.75 10.22
N GLN A 70 3.28 12.26 9.43
CA GLN A 70 2.86 10.87 9.53
C GLN A 70 3.93 9.94 8.95
N ARG A 71 4.07 8.75 9.52
CA ARG A 71 4.88 7.68 8.92
C ARG A 71 3.99 6.69 8.22
N ALA A 72 4.32 6.38 6.98
CA ALA A 72 3.60 5.46 6.15
C ALA A 72 4.25 4.07 6.19
N TYR A 73 3.42 3.04 6.36
CA TYR A 73 3.86 1.65 6.44
C TYR A 73 3.15 0.81 5.39
N MET A 74 3.90 -0.05 4.72
CA MET A 74 3.34 -1.21 4.02
C MET A 74 3.27 -2.37 4.99
N SER A 75 2.18 -3.13 4.98
CA SER A 75 1.90 -4.15 5.99
C SER A 75 1.50 -5.47 5.36
N PHE A 76 2.02 -6.59 5.85
CA PHE A 76 1.85 -7.92 5.26
C PHE A 76 1.52 -8.99 6.31
N GLU A 77 0.67 -9.95 5.94
CA GLU A 77 0.38 -11.14 6.75
C GLU A 77 1.48 -12.19 6.64
N ASP A 78 2.20 -12.24 5.51
CA ASP A 78 3.26 -13.21 5.22
C ASP A 78 4.64 -12.54 5.09
N GLU A 79 5.64 -13.09 5.78
CA GLU A 79 7.00 -12.56 5.83
C GLU A 79 7.70 -12.62 4.45
N LYS A 80 7.47 -13.68 3.67
CA LYS A 80 8.12 -13.84 2.37
C LYS A 80 7.59 -12.82 1.36
N GLU A 81 6.30 -12.50 1.42
CA GLU A 81 5.72 -11.42 0.62
C GLU A 81 6.25 -10.05 1.03
N ALA A 82 6.43 -9.79 2.33
CA ALA A 82 7.07 -8.56 2.81
C ALA A 82 8.49 -8.42 2.24
N MET A 83 9.32 -9.48 2.32
CA MET A 83 10.67 -9.48 1.76
C MET A 83 10.69 -9.30 0.24
N ARG A 84 9.78 -9.95 -0.49
CA ARG A 84 9.67 -9.80 -1.95
C ARG A 84 9.29 -8.38 -2.33
N PHE A 85 8.30 -7.81 -1.64
CA PHE A 85 7.91 -6.42 -1.83
C PHE A 85 9.11 -5.49 -1.63
N TRP A 86 9.80 -5.65 -0.50
CA TRP A 86 10.96 -4.83 -0.14
C TRP A 86 12.02 -4.80 -1.24
N LEU A 87 12.45 -5.99 -1.69
CA LEU A 87 13.50 -6.13 -2.69
C LEU A 87 13.06 -5.72 -4.10
N ALA A 88 11.79 -5.95 -4.46
CA ALA A 88 11.31 -5.71 -5.81
C ALA A 88 10.94 -4.24 -6.08
N ILE A 89 10.35 -3.56 -5.11
CA ILE A 89 9.79 -2.21 -5.31
C ILE A 89 9.91 -1.30 -4.09
N GLY A 90 9.94 -1.85 -2.88
CA GLY A 90 9.93 -1.09 -1.62
C GLY A 90 11.11 -0.13 -1.50
N ILE A 91 12.34 -0.64 -1.63
CA ILE A 91 13.58 0.17 -1.54
C ILE A 91 13.59 1.34 -2.55
N GLN A 92 13.03 1.13 -3.74
CA GLN A 92 13.04 2.13 -4.81
C GLN A 92 12.00 3.23 -4.61
N ASN A 93 11.02 3.03 -3.74
CA ASN A 93 9.85 3.89 -3.57
C ASN A 93 9.63 4.32 -2.12
N MET A 94 10.58 4.04 -1.25
CA MET A 94 10.65 4.66 0.07
C MET A 94 11.08 6.12 -0.07
N GLY A 95 10.67 6.95 0.88
CA GLY A 95 11.15 8.33 0.91
C GLY A 95 12.63 8.40 1.29
N ASN A 96 13.22 9.56 0.98
CA ASN A 96 14.55 9.90 1.47
C ASN A 96 14.34 10.72 2.74
N ASP A 97 14.67 10.16 3.90
CA ASP A 97 14.84 10.94 5.13
C ASP A 97 15.99 11.95 4.97
#